data_AF-A0ABD3V5C8-F1
#
_entry.id   AF-A0ABD3V5C8-F1
#
_cell.length_a   1.000
_cell.length_b   1.000
_cell.length_c   1.000
_cell.angle_alpha   90.00
_cell.angle_beta   90.00
_cell.angle_gamma   90.00
#
_symmetry.space_group_name_H-M   'P 1'
#
loop_
_entity.id
_entity.type
_entity.pdbx_description
1 polymer ?
#
loop_
_entity_poly.entity_id
_entity_poly.type
_entity_poly.pdbx_seq_one_letter_code
_entity_poly.pdbx_strand_id
1 'polypeptide(L)'
;MMKTLLLLLSLVIGALGQNIFSCSYIATLNCEDFKPNPQCGTDGKTYHNMCVFGKDQCSGLDVHIQHTGECHPSSTQPPSGVTTGPISVAGSEAVLDFFCLELFHIDCPATVDRICGSNGRTYLNFCEYEKARCTHRDLHVLHYGPCAV
;
A
#
# COMPACT_ATOMS: atom_id res chain seq x y z
N MET A 1 -31.46 18.70 -17.59
CA MET A 1 -31.20 17.45 -16.87
C MET A 1 -29.77 16.97 -17.19
N MET A 2 -28.74 17.58 -16.60
CA MET A 2 -27.34 17.23 -16.89
C MET A 2 -26.38 17.65 -15.76
N LYS A 3 -26.85 17.62 -14.51
CA LYS A 3 -25.99 17.87 -13.32
C LYS A 3 -25.81 16.64 -12.43
N THR A 4 -26.61 15.59 -12.64
CA THR A 4 -26.53 14.35 -11.86
C THR A 4 -25.55 13.32 -12.46
N LEU A 5 -25.13 13.49 -13.73
CA LEU A 5 -24.27 12.52 -14.42
C LEU A 5 -22.76 12.72 -14.15
N LEU A 6 -22.33 13.93 -13.73
CA LEU A 6 -20.92 14.20 -13.38
C LEU A 6 -20.52 13.67 -11.99
N LEU A 7 -21.49 13.44 -11.09
CA LEU A 7 -21.23 12.89 -9.76
C LEU A 7 -21.01 11.37 -9.78
N LEU A 8 -21.38 10.68 -10.86
CA LEU A 8 -21.17 9.22 -10.99
C LEU A 8 -19.79 8.88 -11.59
N LEU A 9 -19.11 9.83 -12.23
CA LEU A 9 -17.73 9.66 -12.70
C LEU A 9 -16.68 9.89 -11.59
N SER A 10 -17.06 10.54 -10.49
CA SER A 10 -16.18 10.70 -9.31
C SER A 10 -16.22 9.52 -8.35
N LEU A 11 -17.21 8.63 -8.46
CA LEU A 11 -17.34 7.41 -7.64
C LEU A 11 -16.62 6.19 -8.22
N VAL A 12 -15.93 6.33 -9.37
CA VAL A 12 -15.09 5.26 -9.96
C VAL A 12 -13.60 5.55 -9.81
N ILE A 13 -13.21 6.63 -9.12
CA ILE A 13 -11.79 6.96 -8.87
C ILE A 13 -11.29 6.31 -7.56
N GLY A 14 -12.14 5.58 -6.84
CA GLY A 14 -11.75 4.85 -5.62
C GLY A 14 -11.18 3.44 -5.85
N ALA A 15 -11.18 2.92 -7.09
CA ALA A 15 -10.89 1.50 -7.34
C ALA A 15 -10.13 1.22 -8.65
N LEU A 16 -9.36 2.20 -9.17
CA LEU A 16 -8.42 1.97 -10.27
C LEU A 16 -7.01 2.28 -9.77
N GLY A 17 -6.33 1.22 -9.30
CA GLY A 17 -4.96 1.26 -8.80
C GLY A 17 -3.94 1.61 -9.87
N GLN A 18 -3.78 2.90 -10.17
CA GLN A 18 -2.73 3.41 -11.03
C GLN A 18 -2.26 4.74 -10.43
N ASN A 19 -1.26 4.67 -9.54
CA ASN A 19 -0.32 5.72 -9.12
C ASN A 19 0.36 5.41 -7.77
N ILE A 20 0.16 4.22 -7.20
CA ILE A 20 0.94 3.78 -6.03
C ILE A 20 2.32 3.35 -6.54
N PHE A 21 3.33 4.21 -6.39
CA PHE A 21 4.70 3.95 -6.87
C PHE A 21 5.29 2.69 -6.23
N SER A 22 5.00 2.44 -4.96
CA SER A 22 5.39 1.24 -4.20
C SER A 22 4.87 -0.03 -4.86
N CYS A 23 3.64 -0.04 -5.39
CA CYS A 23 3.12 -1.17 -6.16
C CYS A 23 3.83 -1.35 -7.50
N SER A 24 4.10 -0.26 -8.23
CA SER A 24 4.88 -0.33 -9.47
C SER A 24 6.29 -0.85 -9.21
N TYR A 25 6.93 -0.43 -8.11
CA TYR A 25 8.24 -0.91 -7.69
C TYR A 25 8.20 -2.41 -7.37
N ILE A 26 7.27 -2.84 -6.49
CA ILE A 26 7.11 -4.25 -6.08
C ILE A 26 6.86 -5.16 -7.29
N ALA A 27 6.10 -4.71 -8.28
CA ALA A 27 5.84 -5.48 -9.50
C ALA A 27 7.11 -5.86 -10.27
N THR A 28 8.18 -5.05 -10.16
CA THR A 28 9.46 -5.30 -10.83
C THR A 28 10.41 -6.21 -10.05
N LEU A 29 10.14 -6.45 -8.77
CA LEU A 29 11.03 -7.21 -7.89
C LEU A 29 11.00 -8.71 -8.21
N ASN A 30 12.14 -9.37 -8.07
CA ASN A 30 12.20 -10.82 -7.96
C ASN A 30 12.06 -11.20 -6.47
N CYS A 31 10.94 -11.82 -6.10
CA CYS A 31 10.65 -12.10 -4.69
C CYS A 31 11.53 -13.19 -4.06
N GLU A 32 12.25 -13.96 -4.88
CA GLU A 32 13.20 -14.97 -4.41
C GLU A 32 14.50 -14.35 -3.86
N ASP A 33 14.78 -13.07 -4.18
CA ASP A 33 15.96 -12.37 -3.67
C ASP A 33 15.78 -11.96 -2.18
N PHE A 34 14.57 -12.06 -1.65
CA PHE A 34 14.21 -11.67 -0.29
C PHE A 34 14.16 -12.87 0.65
N LYS A 35 14.70 -12.69 1.86
CA LYS A 35 14.71 -13.74 2.89
C LYS A 35 13.28 -14.17 3.26
N PRO A 36 13.06 -15.47 3.55
CA PRO A 36 11.80 -15.93 4.10
C PRO A 36 11.47 -15.23 5.42
N ASN A 37 10.25 -14.70 5.52
CA ASN A 37 9.65 -14.14 6.72
C ASN A 37 8.13 -14.28 6.59
N PRO A 38 7.57 -15.46 6.91
CA PRO A 38 6.21 -15.80 6.55
C PRO A 38 5.18 -14.93 7.25
N GLN A 39 4.13 -14.53 6.54
CA GLN A 39 2.98 -13.83 7.08
C GLN A 39 1.68 -14.52 6.66
N CYS A 40 0.70 -14.53 7.55
CA CYS A 40 -0.63 -15.06 7.25
C CYS A 40 -1.54 -13.93 6.77
N GLY A 41 -2.10 -14.09 5.57
CA GLY A 41 -3.09 -13.19 5.02
C GLY A 41 -4.50 -13.45 5.56
N THR A 42 -5.38 -12.45 5.48
CA THR A 42 -6.81 -12.60 5.81
C THR A 42 -7.56 -13.52 4.85
N ASP A 43 -6.95 -13.87 3.71
CA ASP A 43 -7.42 -14.88 2.76
C ASP A 43 -7.03 -16.32 3.19
N GLY A 44 -6.35 -16.48 4.33
CA GLY A 44 -5.86 -17.76 4.82
C GLY A 44 -4.62 -18.28 4.07
N LYS A 45 -4.01 -17.46 3.21
CA LYS A 45 -2.79 -17.81 2.50
C LYS A 45 -1.57 -17.42 3.32
N THR A 46 -0.61 -18.35 3.44
CA THR A 46 0.73 -18.04 3.91
C THR A 46 1.53 -17.40 2.78
N TYR A 47 1.95 -16.16 3.00
CA TYR A 47 2.89 -15.45 2.14
C TYR A 47 4.29 -15.67 2.69
N HIS A 48 5.17 -16.32 1.93
CA HIS A 48 6.50 -16.70 2.43
C HIS A 48 7.41 -15.49 2.74
N ASN A 49 7.13 -14.32 2.14
CA ASN A 49 7.72 -13.03 2.48
C ASN A 49 6.80 -11.87 2.05
N MET A 50 7.16 -10.65 2.45
CA MET A 50 6.39 -9.43 2.14
C MET A 50 6.41 -9.03 0.67
N CYS A 51 7.40 -9.44 -0.12
CA CYS A 51 7.40 -9.18 -1.56
C CYS A 51 6.24 -9.90 -2.24
N VAL A 52 6.01 -11.18 -1.92
CA VAL A 52 4.90 -11.96 -2.49
C VAL A 52 3.55 -11.45 -2.00
N PHE A 53 3.44 -11.09 -0.71
CA PHE A 53 2.24 -10.41 -0.21
C PHE A 53 1.95 -9.12 -0.99
N GLY A 54 2.98 -8.29 -1.15
CA GLY A 54 2.87 -7.01 -1.84
C GLY A 54 2.42 -7.17 -3.29
N LYS A 55 2.93 -8.18 -4.02
CA LYS A 55 2.50 -8.46 -5.40
C LYS A 55 1.02 -8.81 -5.49
N ASP A 56 0.52 -9.68 -4.62
CA ASP A 56 -0.89 -10.06 -4.62
C ASP A 56 -1.79 -8.87 -4.26
N GLN A 57 -1.45 -8.14 -3.20
CA GLN A 57 -2.20 -6.94 -2.81
C GLN A 57 -2.19 -5.88 -3.92
N CYS A 58 -1.05 -5.63 -4.55
CA CYS A 58 -0.92 -4.69 -5.66
C CYS A 58 -1.58 -5.18 -6.95
N SER A 59 -1.86 -6.48 -7.09
CA SER A 59 -2.64 -7.04 -8.20
C SER A 59 -4.15 -6.82 -8.07
N GLY A 60 -4.59 -6.24 -6.94
CA GLY A 60 -5.99 -5.93 -6.67
C GLY A 60 -6.67 -6.91 -5.72
N LEU A 61 -5.94 -7.86 -5.14
CA LEU A 61 -6.48 -8.71 -4.07
C LEU A 61 -6.73 -7.86 -2.82
N ASP A 62 -7.93 -7.90 -2.26
CA ASP A 62 -8.24 -7.26 -0.97
C ASP A 62 -7.77 -8.17 0.18
N VAL A 63 -6.49 -8.08 0.53
CA VAL A 63 -5.85 -8.94 1.53
C VAL A 63 -5.10 -8.11 2.57
N HIS A 64 -5.21 -8.50 3.83
CA HIS A 64 -4.55 -7.83 4.94
C HIS A 64 -3.66 -8.84 5.66
N ILE A 65 -2.68 -8.38 6.41
CA ILE A 65 -1.89 -9.29 7.26
C ILE A 65 -2.73 -9.58 8.50
N GLN A 66 -3.13 -10.84 8.68
CA GLN A 66 -3.87 -11.30 9.86
C GLN A 66 -2.94 -11.53 11.06
N HIS A 67 -1.76 -12.11 10.82
CA HIS A 67 -0.72 -12.25 11.83
C HIS A 67 0.62 -12.59 11.18
N THR A 68 1.70 -12.39 11.92
CA THR A 68 3.04 -12.88 11.53
C THR A 68 3.14 -14.39 11.70
N GLY A 69 3.91 -15.04 10.83
CA GLY A 69 4.04 -16.50 10.75
C GLY A 69 3.15 -17.12 9.67
N GLU A 70 3.26 -18.44 9.51
CA GLU A 70 2.40 -19.19 8.59
C GLU A 70 0.97 -19.28 9.09
N CYS A 71 -0.01 -19.31 8.19
CA CYS A 71 -1.39 -19.64 8.54
C CYS A 71 -1.47 -21.08 9.07
N HIS A 72 -2.24 -21.28 10.14
CA HIS A 72 -2.49 -22.61 10.71
C HIS A 72 -3.80 -23.20 10.17
N PRO A 73 -3.98 -24.52 10.01
CA PRO A 73 -5.24 -25.09 9.54
C PRO A 73 -6.46 -24.71 10.41
N SER A 74 -6.25 -24.45 11.69
CA SER A 74 -7.26 -23.96 12.64
C SER A 74 -7.53 -22.44 12.57
N SER A 75 -6.77 -21.68 11.76
CA SER A 75 -6.97 -20.24 11.53
C SER A 75 -8.17 -19.90 10.64
N THR A 76 -8.87 -20.92 10.11
CA THR A 76 -10.22 -20.74 9.55
C THR A 76 -11.27 -20.47 10.64
N GLN A 77 -10.93 -20.62 11.92
CA GLN A 77 -11.72 -20.08 13.01
C GLN A 77 -11.07 -18.79 13.54
N PRO A 78 -11.86 -17.72 13.76
CA PRO A 78 -11.38 -16.60 14.57
C PRO A 78 -10.95 -17.18 15.93
N PRO A 79 -9.79 -16.76 16.50
CA PRO A 79 -9.31 -17.33 17.75
C PRO A 79 -10.36 -17.11 18.84
N SER A 80 -11.03 -18.20 19.22
CA SER A 80 -11.87 -18.24 20.42
C SER A 80 -10.94 -18.18 21.62
N GLY A 81 -10.60 -16.96 22.06
CA GLY A 81 -9.90 -16.76 23.33
C GLY A 81 -8.80 -15.70 23.40
N VAL A 82 -8.66 -14.79 22.43
CA VAL A 82 -7.82 -13.58 22.63
C VAL A 82 -8.69 -12.33 22.50
N THR A 83 -9.23 -11.92 23.63
CA THR A 83 -10.01 -10.69 23.78
C THR A 83 -9.05 -9.53 24.05
N THR A 84 -8.53 -8.90 22.98
CA THR A 84 -8.17 -7.46 22.86
C THR A 84 -7.13 -7.24 21.75
N GLY A 85 -7.57 -6.87 20.54
CA GLY A 85 -6.72 -6.19 19.55
C GLY A 85 -7.13 -6.46 18.09
N PRO A 86 -7.31 -5.44 17.23
CA PRO A 86 -7.38 -5.65 15.80
C PRO A 86 -5.94 -5.70 15.28
N ILE A 87 -5.37 -6.88 15.06
CA ILE A 87 -4.10 -7.02 14.32
C ILE A 87 -4.41 -7.50 12.91
N SER A 88 -5.22 -6.73 12.20
CA SER A 88 -5.21 -6.76 10.73
C SER A 88 -4.37 -5.56 10.30
N VAL A 89 -3.14 -5.77 9.84
CA VAL A 89 -2.39 -4.67 9.19
C VAL A 89 -3.00 -4.49 7.81
N ALA A 90 -3.50 -3.28 7.52
CA ALA A 90 -4.08 -2.95 6.22
C ALA A 90 -3.07 -3.28 5.11
N GLY A 91 -3.55 -3.91 4.03
CA GLY A 91 -2.69 -4.40 2.95
C GLY A 91 -1.83 -3.29 2.33
N SER A 92 -2.43 -2.11 2.11
CA SER A 92 -1.71 -0.93 1.61
C SER A 92 -0.62 -0.41 2.56
N GLU A 93 -0.82 -0.55 3.88
CA GLU A 93 0.17 -0.15 4.87
C GLU A 93 1.33 -1.13 4.94
N ALA A 94 1.04 -2.43 4.83
CA ALA A 94 2.06 -3.47 4.78
C ALA A 94 2.90 -3.40 3.47
N VAL A 95 2.27 -3.03 2.35
CA VAL A 95 2.94 -2.70 1.08
C VAL A 95 3.87 -1.50 1.25
N LEU A 96 3.39 -0.43 1.88
CA LEU A 96 4.21 0.75 2.15
C LEU A 96 5.38 0.42 3.08
N ASP A 97 5.16 -0.37 4.13
CA ASP A 97 6.23 -0.79 5.05
C ASP A 97 7.35 -1.50 4.30
N PHE A 98 7.00 -2.46 3.43
CA PHE A 98 7.98 -3.15 2.61
C PHE A 98 8.74 -2.19 1.68
N PHE A 99 8.05 -1.26 1.03
CA PHE A 99 8.68 -0.20 0.24
C PHE A 99 9.65 0.66 1.07
N CYS A 100 9.28 1.00 2.31
CA CYS A 100 10.08 1.84 3.20
C CYS A 100 11.34 1.15 3.74
N LEU A 101 11.38 -0.19 3.76
CA LEU A 101 12.58 -0.95 4.14
C LEU A 101 13.66 -0.88 3.05
N GLU A 102 13.25 -0.71 1.79
CA GLU A 102 14.13 -0.73 0.61
C GLU A 102 14.50 0.69 0.10
N LEU A 103 14.29 1.75 0.91
CA LEU A 103 14.49 3.15 0.49
C LEU A 103 15.84 3.45 -0.14
N PHE A 104 16.91 2.79 0.31
CA PHE A 104 18.26 2.97 -0.23
C PHE A 104 18.41 2.49 -1.68
N HIS A 105 17.51 1.64 -2.16
CA HIS A 105 17.52 1.10 -3.51
C HIS A 105 16.49 1.77 -4.43
N ILE A 106 15.79 2.80 -3.93
CA ILE A 106 14.72 3.46 -4.68
C ILE A 106 15.23 4.80 -5.23
N ASP A 107 15.56 4.80 -6.53
CA ASP A 107 15.81 6.02 -7.29
C ASP A 107 14.49 6.53 -7.90
N CYS A 108 14.04 7.71 -7.45
CA CYS A 108 12.84 8.31 -8.02
C CYS A 108 13.17 8.94 -9.38
N PRO A 109 12.29 8.79 -10.39
CA PRO A 109 12.47 9.47 -11.66
C PRO A 109 12.40 10.99 -11.47
N ALA A 110 13.09 11.74 -12.33
CA ALA A 110 13.04 13.21 -12.32
C ALA A 110 11.78 13.78 -13.02
N THR A 111 10.72 12.98 -13.20
CA THR A 111 9.47 13.43 -13.82
C THR A 111 8.75 14.43 -12.91
N VAL A 112 8.15 15.44 -13.53
CA VAL A 112 7.49 16.56 -12.83
C VAL A 112 5.98 16.35 -12.85
N ASP A 113 5.51 15.48 -11.96
CA ASP A 113 4.09 15.13 -11.79
C ASP A 113 3.64 15.52 -10.38
N ARG A 114 3.62 16.84 -10.14
CA ARG A 114 3.55 17.41 -8.78
C ARG A 114 2.33 16.95 -7.99
N ILE A 115 2.51 16.80 -6.68
CA ILE A 115 1.46 16.41 -5.73
C ILE A 115 1.51 17.33 -4.51
N CYS A 116 0.36 17.81 -4.07
CA CYS A 116 0.23 18.53 -2.81
C CYS A 116 -0.13 17.56 -1.68
N GLY A 117 0.75 17.45 -0.69
CA GLY A 117 0.50 16.65 0.51
C GLY A 117 -0.25 17.41 1.60
N SER A 118 -0.88 16.68 2.52
CA SER A 118 -1.62 17.22 3.67
C SER A 118 -0.78 18.08 4.62
N ASN A 119 0.54 17.99 4.55
CA ASN A 119 1.48 18.85 5.26
C ASN A 119 1.78 20.19 4.55
N GLY A 120 1.06 20.51 3.47
CA GLY A 120 1.26 21.74 2.68
C GLY A 120 2.53 21.73 1.81
N ARG A 121 3.23 20.60 1.70
CA ARG A 121 4.43 20.48 0.85
C ARG A 121 4.06 19.95 -0.52
N THR A 122 4.71 20.52 -1.55
CA THR A 122 4.65 20.00 -2.91
C THR A 122 5.76 18.97 -3.12
N TYR A 123 5.37 17.76 -3.50
CA TYR A 123 6.27 16.68 -3.90
C TYR A 123 6.44 16.69 -5.42
N LEU A 124 7.64 16.35 -5.91
CA LEU A 124 7.97 16.39 -7.33
C LEU A 124 7.13 15.40 -8.15
N ASN A 125 6.92 14.22 -7.60
CA ASN A 125 6.12 13.12 -8.16
C ASN A 125 5.69 12.15 -7.04
N PHE A 126 4.94 11.11 -7.40
CA PHE A 126 4.37 10.15 -6.44
C PHE A 126 5.43 9.31 -5.72
N CYS A 127 6.58 9.05 -6.36
CA CYS A 127 7.71 8.37 -5.70
C CYS A 127 8.24 9.19 -4.52
N GLU A 128 8.51 10.48 -4.73
CA GLU A 128 8.98 11.38 -3.67
C GLU A 128 7.93 11.56 -2.56
N TYR A 129 6.66 11.57 -2.93
CA TYR A 129 5.55 11.60 -1.99
C TYR A 129 5.51 10.33 -1.11
N GLU A 130 5.63 9.13 -1.69
CA GLU A 130 5.63 7.88 -0.91
C GLU A 130 6.89 7.69 -0.06
N LYS A 131 8.06 8.14 -0.53
CA LYS A 131 9.26 8.23 0.31
C LYS A 131 8.99 9.05 1.57
N ALA A 132 8.30 10.17 1.44
CA ALA A 132 7.97 11.01 2.59
C ALA A 132 6.98 10.33 3.56
N ARG A 133 6.06 9.49 3.05
CA ARG A 133 5.15 8.70 3.88
C ARG A 133 5.89 7.73 4.81
N CYS A 134 7.09 7.28 4.46
CA CYS A 134 7.89 6.42 5.35
C CYS A 134 8.22 7.06 6.70
N THR A 135 8.22 8.39 6.79
CA THR A 135 8.41 9.14 8.04
C THR A 135 7.17 9.94 8.48
N HIS A 136 6.14 10.00 7.64
CA HIS A 136 4.89 10.75 7.88
C HIS A 136 3.69 9.87 7.47
N ARG A 137 3.33 8.88 8.28
CA ARG A 137 2.32 7.86 7.90
C ARG A 137 0.91 8.41 7.69
N ASP A 138 0.60 9.53 8.33
CA ASP A 138 -0.66 10.28 8.20
C ASP A 138 -0.70 11.22 6.97
N LEU A 139 0.42 11.33 6.25
CA LEU A 139 0.50 12.09 5.00
C LEU A 139 -0.42 11.45 3.95
N HIS A 140 -1.39 12.24 3.51
CA HIS A 140 -2.31 11.90 2.44
C HIS A 140 -2.26 13.00 1.36
N VAL A 141 -2.66 12.65 0.14
CA VAL A 141 -2.75 13.60 -0.97
C VAL A 141 -3.92 14.54 -0.70
N LEU A 142 -3.68 15.86 -0.74
CA LEU A 142 -4.75 16.86 -0.78
C LEU A 142 -5.30 16.98 -2.19
N HIS A 143 -4.41 17.18 -3.16
CA HIS A 143 -4.75 17.24 -4.58
C HIS A 143 -3.52 17.02 -5.46
N TYR A 144 -3.77 16.69 -6.73
CA TYR A 144 -2.75 16.69 -7.77
C TYR A 144 -2.36 18.12 -8.14
N GLY A 145 -1.09 18.34 -8.49
CA GLY A 145 -0.49 19.66 -8.70
C GLY A 145 0.25 20.21 -7.47
N PRO A 146 0.90 21.39 -7.59
CA PRO A 146 1.57 22.04 -6.46
C PRO A 146 0.58 22.58 -5.44
N CYS A 147 0.96 22.59 -4.17
CA CYS A 147 0.23 23.34 -3.15
C CYS A 147 0.23 24.84 -3.48
N ALA A 148 -0.84 25.53 -3.08
CA ALA A 148 -0.82 26.99 -3.06
C ALA A 148 0.21 27.46 -2.02
N VAL A 149 1.09 28.38 -2.43
CA VAL A 149 2.06 29.06 -1.55
C VAL A 149 1.40 30.13 -0.71
#